data_AF-A0A1F2T5C6-F1
#
_entry.id   AF-A0A1F2T5C6-F1
#
_cell.length_a   1.000
_cell.length_b   1.000
_cell.length_c   1.000
_cell.angle_alpha   90.00
_cell.angle_beta   90.00
_cell.angle_gamma   90.00
#
_symmetry.space_group_name_H-M   'P 1'
#
loop_
_entity.id
_entity.type
_entity.pdbx_description
1 polymer ?
#
loop_
_entity_poly.entity_id
_entity_poly.type
_entity_poly.pdbx_seq_one_letter_code
_entity_poly.pdbx_strand_id
1 'polypeptide(L)'
;MKVSRLYTEADFAIADRVVEFAARRGVKPAQIALAWLLAQPGVTAPIIGASKLSHLDEAVAALDLTLDADELTFLAERYRPHAIRGHA
;
A
#
# COMPACT_ATOMS: atom_id res chain seq x y z
N MET A 1 -3.84 -16.85 -7.91
CA MET A 1 -3.00 -15.70 -8.35
C MET A 1 -1.58 -16.21 -8.53
N LYS A 2 -0.93 -16.02 -9.68
CA LYS A 2 0.38 -16.66 -9.97
C LYS A 2 1.48 -15.98 -9.16
N VAL A 3 2.04 -16.71 -8.18
CA VAL A 3 3.34 -16.42 -7.57
C VAL A 3 4.35 -16.28 -8.70
N SER A 4 4.97 -15.10 -8.81
CA SER A 4 5.92 -14.77 -9.87
C SER A 4 7.34 -14.76 -9.30
N ARG A 5 8.35 -14.58 -10.17
CA ARG A 5 9.75 -14.40 -9.72
C ARG A 5 9.93 -13.23 -8.74
N LEU A 6 8.99 -12.27 -8.72
CA LEU A 6 9.05 -11.03 -7.94
C LEU A 6 8.06 -10.98 -6.76
N TYR A 7 6.98 -11.75 -6.77
CA TYR A 7 5.95 -11.70 -5.72
C TYR A 7 5.79 -13.04 -5.02
N THR A 8 5.73 -12.98 -3.69
CA THR A 8 5.53 -14.10 -2.76
C THR A 8 4.09 -14.12 -2.24
N GLU A 9 3.72 -15.19 -1.55
CA GLU A 9 2.43 -15.25 -0.85
C GLU A 9 2.29 -14.16 0.22
N ALA A 10 3.39 -13.75 0.86
CA ALA A 10 3.37 -12.66 1.83
C ALA A 10 2.98 -11.32 1.19
N ASP A 11 3.42 -11.06 -0.04
CA ASP A 11 3.06 -9.84 -0.79
C ASP A 11 1.55 -9.77 -1.02
N PHE A 12 0.95 -10.89 -1.43
CA PHE A 12 -0.48 -10.97 -1.64
C PHE A 12 -1.25 -10.91 -0.32
N ALA A 13 -0.72 -11.49 0.75
CA ALA A 13 -1.32 -11.39 2.08
C ALA A 13 -1.34 -9.95 2.63
N ILE A 14 -0.37 -9.11 2.24
CA ILE A 14 -0.37 -7.67 2.53
C ILE A 14 -1.40 -6.95 1.65
N ALA A 15 -1.41 -7.23 0.34
CA ALA A 15 -2.37 -6.63 -0.59
C ALA A 15 -3.83 -6.93 -0.19
N ASP A 16 -4.14 -8.16 0.17
CA ASP A 16 -5.48 -8.58 0.62
C ASP A 16 -5.90 -7.82 1.88
N ARG A 17 -4.97 -7.55 2.80
CA ARG A 17 -5.23 -6.74 4.00
C ARG A 17 -5.58 -5.29 3.65
N VAL A 18 -4.86 -4.69 2.71
CA VAL A 18 -5.15 -3.34 2.23
C VAL A 18 -6.54 -3.30 1.57
N VAL A 19 -6.88 -4.32 0.77
CA VAL A 19 -8.19 -4.44 0.12
C VAL A 19 -9.31 -4.57 1.15
N GLU A 20 -9.14 -5.46 2.13
CA GLU A 20 -10.10 -5.65 3.23
C GLU A 20 -10.35 -4.34 3.99
N PHE A 21 -9.28 -3.65 4.35
CA PHE A 21 -9.36 -2.40 5.11
C PHE A 21 -9.97 -1.26 4.30
N ALA A 22 -9.62 -1.15 3.02
CA ALA A 22 -10.20 -0.17 2.11
C ALA A 22 -11.72 -0.37 1.97
N ALA A 23 -12.17 -1.63 1.86
CA ALA A 23 -13.59 -1.96 1.83
C ALA A 23 -14.32 -1.52 3.11
N ARG A 24 -13.72 -1.73 4.29
CA ARG A 24 -14.27 -1.27 5.58
C ARG A 24 -14.43 0.25 5.63
N ARG A 25 -13.50 1.00 5.02
CA ARG A 25 -13.53 2.47 4.98
C ARG A 25 -14.30 3.06 3.78
N GLY A 26 -14.77 2.23 2.86
CA GLY A 26 -15.49 2.70 1.66
C GLY A 26 -14.59 3.48 0.68
N VAL A 27 -13.28 3.21 0.68
CA VAL A 27 -12.30 3.88 -0.17
C VAL A 27 -11.57 2.87 -1.07
N LYS A 28 -10.74 3.35 -1.99
CA LYS A 28 -9.96 2.49 -2.88
C LYS A 28 -8.69 1.98 -2.21
N PRO A 29 -8.24 0.75 -2.52
CA PRO A 29 -7.01 0.18 -1.95
C PRO A 29 -5.76 1.04 -2.17
N ALA A 30 -5.64 1.67 -3.35
CA ALA A 30 -4.52 2.58 -3.66
C ALA A 30 -4.47 3.79 -2.70
N GLN A 31 -5.63 4.31 -2.29
CA GLN A 31 -5.71 5.43 -1.34
C GLN A 31 -5.20 5.00 0.04
N ILE A 32 -5.60 3.82 0.53
CA ILE A 32 -5.09 3.27 1.81
C ILE A 32 -3.58 3.05 1.74
N ALA A 33 -3.07 2.44 0.68
CA ALA A 33 -1.65 2.15 0.54
C ALA A 33 -0.80 3.43 0.55
N LEU A 34 -1.24 4.47 -0.17
CA LEU A 34 -0.54 5.75 -0.21
C LEU A 34 -0.65 6.51 1.11
N ALA A 35 -1.82 6.51 1.77
CA ALA A 35 -1.99 7.12 3.09
C ALA A 35 -1.10 6.46 4.15
N TRP A 36 -0.99 5.13 4.13
CA TRP A 36 -0.08 4.40 5.02
C TRP A 36 1.39 4.76 4.75
N LEU A 37 1.79 4.86 3.47
CA LEU A 37 3.15 5.23 3.08
C LEU A 37 3.50 6.65 3.52
N LEU A 38 2.58 7.61 3.33
CA LEU A 38 2.73 9.00 3.77
C LEU A 38 2.85 9.14 5.29
N ALA A 39 2.26 8.23 6.06
CA ALA A 39 2.34 8.23 7.52
C ALA A 39 3.67 7.66 8.06
N GLN A 40 4.53 7.07 7.22
CA GLN A 40 5.77 6.45 7.70
C GLN A 40 6.85 7.49 8.05
N PRO A 41 7.61 7.27 9.14
CA PRO A 41 8.75 8.13 9.47
C PRO A 41 9.75 8.23 8.31
N GLY A 42 10.13 9.45 7.96
CA GLY A 42 11.11 9.73 6.91
C GLY A 42 10.53 9.78 5.49
N VAL A 43 9.23 9.53 5.29
CA VAL A 43 8.57 9.73 4.00
C VAL A 43 8.03 11.16 3.92
N THR A 44 8.60 11.97 3.02
CA THR A 44 8.09 13.33 2.74
C THR A 44 7.03 13.32 1.64
N ALA A 45 7.26 12.58 0.56
CA ALA A 45 6.30 12.43 -0.52
C ALA A 45 6.59 11.13 -1.30
N PRO A 46 5.56 10.32 -1.63
CA PRO A 46 5.71 9.17 -2.50
C PRO A 46 5.86 9.61 -3.97
N ILE A 47 6.70 8.91 -4.72
CA ILE A 47 6.79 9.05 -6.17
C ILE A 47 5.82 8.05 -6.80
N ILE A 48 4.88 8.54 -7.60
CA ILE A 48 3.88 7.70 -8.28
C ILE A 48 4.08 7.72 -9.80
N GLY A 49 3.82 6.59 -10.45
CA GLY A 49 3.69 6.50 -11.90
C GLY A 49 2.22 6.39 -12.29
N ALA A 50 1.72 7.29 -13.13
CA ALA A 50 0.34 7.28 -13.60
C ALA A 50 0.29 7.32 -15.14
N SER A 51 -0.37 6.34 -15.75
CA SER A 51 -0.67 6.30 -17.19
C SER A 51 -2.11 6.70 -17.52
N LYS A 52 -2.93 6.95 -16.48
CA LYS A 52 -4.32 7.40 -16.57
C LYS A 52 -4.56 8.48 -15.54
N LEU A 53 -5.40 9.46 -15.89
CA LEU A 53 -5.74 10.58 -15.00
C LEU A 53 -6.36 10.09 -13.68
N SER A 54 -7.21 9.05 -13.74
CA SER A 54 -7.84 8.48 -12.55
C SER A 54 -6.84 7.96 -11.50
N HIS A 55 -5.63 7.56 -11.89
CA HIS A 55 -4.61 7.17 -10.92
C HIS A 55 -4.07 8.37 -10.14
N LEU A 56 -3.99 9.55 -10.78
CA LEU A 56 -3.62 10.79 -10.11
C LEU A 56 -4.72 11.22 -9.13
N ASP A 57 -5.98 11.15 -9.54
CA ASP A 57 -7.12 11.47 -8.68
C ASP A 57 -7.13 10.60 -7.41
N GLU A 58 -6.89 9.30 -7.58
CA GLU A 58 -6.77 8.36 -6.45
C GLU A 58 -5.59 8.68 -5.54
N ALA A 59 -4.44 9.06 -6.12
CA ALA A 59 -3.26 9.39 -5.32
C ALA A 59 -3.42 10.69 -4.53
N VAL A 60 -4.05 11.71 -5.13
CA VAL A 60 -4.35 12.98 -4.45
C VAL A 60 -5.35 12.75 -3.31
N ALA A 61 -6.41 11.99 -3.55
CA ALA A 61 -7.42 11.70 -2.52
C ALA A 61 -6.88 10.88 -1.33
N ALA A 62 -5.69 10.27 -1.42
CA ALA A 62 -5.03 9.65 -0.28
C ALA A 62 -4.60 10.67 0.79
N LEU A 63 -4.37 11.94 0.41
CA LEU A 63 -3.96 13.01 1.31
C LEU A 63 -5.04 13.37 2.34
N ASP A 64 -6.30 13.09 2.03
CA ASP A 64 -7.44 13.36 2.90
C ASP A 64 -7.67 12.23 3.93
N LEU A 65 -6.89 11.15 3.87
CA LEU A 65 -7.02 10.01 4.77
C LEU A 65 -6.02 10.11 5.92
N THR A 66 -6.55 10.15 7.14
CA THR A 66 -5.76 9.94 8.36
C THR A 66 -6.01 8.53 8.89
N LEU A 67 -4.91 7.82 9.17
CA LEU A 67 -4.90 6.50 9.79
C LEU A 67 -4.43 6.64 11.23
N ASP A 68 -5.14 6.02 12.16
CA ASP A 68 -4.71 6.01 13.56
C ASP A 68 -3.60 4.97 13.82
N ALA A 69 -3.09 4.95 15.06
CA ALA A 69 -1.99 4.07 15.44
C ALA A 69 -2.32 2.56 15.31
N ASP A 70 -3.57 2.19 15.60
CA ASP A 70 -4.02 0.80 15.53
C ASP A 70 -4.17 0.37 14.08
N GLU A 71 -4.65 1.26 13.21
CA GLU A 71 -4.79 1.03 11.78
C GLU A 71 -3.44 0.94 11.07
N LEU A 72 -2.51 1.83 11.40
CA LEU A 72 -1.13 1.77 10.90
C LEU A 72 -0.47 0.44 11.30
N THR A 73 -0.67 0.01 12.55
CA THR A 73 -0.19 -1.28 13.06
C THR A 73 -0.82 -2.44 12.31
N PHE A 74 -2.16 -2.47 12.21
CA PHE A 74 -2.91 -3.51 11.52
C PHE A 74 -2.41 -3.72 10.08
N LEU A 75 -2.21 -2.62 9.34
CA LEU A 75 -1.72 -2.64 7.96
C LEU A 75 -0.27 -3.16 7.87
N ALA A 76 0.57 -2.89 8.87
CA ALA A 76 1.99 -3.28 8.89
C ALA A 76 2.25 -4.73 9.35
N GLU A 77 1.36 -5.32 10.17
CA GLU A 77 1.56 -6.65 10.82
C GLU A 77 1.97 -7.79 9.87
N ARG A 78 1.47 -7.76 8.63
CA ARG A 78 1.72 -8.81 7.63
C ARG A 78 3.06 -8.66 6.93
N TYR A 79 3.76 -7.55 7.13
CA TYR A 79 5.03 -7.29 6.47
C TYR A 79 6.05 -8.37 6.80
N ARG A 80 6.78 -8.80 5.76
CA ARG A 80 7.91 -9.73 5.86
C ARG A 80 9.04 -9.15 5.03
N PRO A 81 10.26 -9.03 5.59
CA PRO A 81 11.41 -8.60 4.81
C PRO A 81 11.65 -9.50 3.61
N HIS A 82 11.94 -8.91 2.45
CA HIS A 82 12.32 -9.65 1.26
C HIS A 82 13.82 -9.76 1.13
N ALA A 83 14.28 -10.94 0.71
CA ALA A 83 15.62 -11.08 0.16
C ALA A 83 15.74 -10.26 -1.13
N ILE A 84 16.95 -9.75 -1.39
CA ILE A 84 17.23 -9.00 -2.61
C ILE A 84 17.08 -9.94 -3.82
N ARG A 85 16.36 -9.48 -4.85
CA ARG A 85 16.03 -10.25 -6.07
C ARG A 85 16.39 -9.43 -7.30
N GLY A 86 16.79 -10.08 -8.39
CA GLY A 86 17.06 -9.43 -9.68
C GLY A 86 18.47 -8.87 -9.88
N HIS A 87 19.36 -9.06 -8.91
CA HIS A 87 20.81 -8.86 -9.03
C HIS A 87 21.54 -10.21 -9.19
N ALA A 88 22.70 -10.21 -9.85
CA ALA A 88 23.63 -11.33 -9.94
C ALA A 88 24.85 -11.06 -9.04
#